data_AF-A0A2W5ZDB7-F1
#
_entry.id   AF-A0A2W5ZDB7-F1
#
_cell.length_a   1.000
_cell.length_b   1.000
_cell.length_c   1.000
_cell.angle_alpha   90.00
_cell.angle_beta   90.00
_cell.angle_gamma   90.00
#
_symmetry.space_group_name_H-M   'P 1'
#
loop_
_entity.id
_entity.type
_entity.pdbx_description
1 polymer ?
#
loop_
_entity_poly.entity_id
_entity_poly.type
_entity_poly.pdbx_seq_one_letter_code
_entity_poly.pdbx_strand_id
1 'polypeptide(L)'
;MTNVAFQYHLLPYLWPEIELNDTYWFNGARGRLNQLFLTSDAIIGPYPIPGTRAKASLLVGYQTALTPHPAILNPITPMYNHSWLFGARLFF
;
A
#
# COMPACT_ATOMS: atom_id res chain seq x y z
N MET A 1 14.33 1.68 -2.82
CA MET A 1 12.95 1.69 -2.28
C MET A 1 12.96 0.84 -1.05
N THR A 2 12.34 1.32 0.02
CA THR A 2 12.22 0.61 1.29
C THR A 2 10.74 0.46 1.61
N ASN A 3 10.34 -0.72 2.04
CA ASN A 3 8.96 -1.02 2.36
C ASN A 3 8.89 -1.73 3.71
N VAL A 4 7.98 -1.28 4.57
CA VAL A 4 7.73 -1.89 5.88
C VAL A 4 6.23 -2.02 6.06
N ALA A 5 5.75 -3.24 6.20
CA ALA A 5 4.34 -3.55 6.45
C ALA A 5 4.16 -4.16 7.84
N PHE A 6 3.12 -3.74 8.53
CA PHE A 6 2.63 -4.35 9.77
C PHE A 6 1.21 -4.84 9.56
N GLN A 7 1.01 -6.14 9.75
CA GLN A 7 -0.28 -6.79 9.59
C GLN A 7 -0.69 -7.43 10.92
N TYR A 8 -1.90 -7.15 11.37
CA TYR A 8 -2.44 -7.71 12.62
C TYR A 8 -3.63 -8.63 12.35
N HIS A 9 -3.55 -9.86 12.84
CA HIS A 9 -4.58 -10.89 12.68
C HIS A 9 -5.72 -10.69 13.70
N LEU A 10 -6.54 -9.66 13.51
CA LEU A 10 -7.59 -9.28 14.46
C LEU A 10 -8.73 -10.31 14.55
N LEU A 11 -9.24 -10.79 13.40
CA LEU A 11 -10.31 -11.79 13.30
C LEU A 11 -9.93 -12.89 12.29
N PRO A 12 -10.65 -14.03 12.25
CA PRO A 12 -10.34 -15.11 11.30
C PRO A 12 -10.31 -14.70 9.83
N TYR A 13 -11.10 -13.67 9.45
CA TYR A 13 -11.22 -13.19 8.08
C TYR A 13 -10.99 -11.69 7.93
N LEU A 14 -10.53 -10.99 8.97
CA LEU A 14 -10.29 -9.54 8.91
C LEU A 14 -8.96 -9.22 9.56
N TRP A 15 -7.99 -8.82 8.74
CA TRP A 15 -6.64 -8.49 9.18
C TRP A 15 -6.32 -7.06 8.76
N PRO A 16 -6.37 -6.09 9.69
CA PRO A 16 -5.87 -4.75 9.40
C PRO A 16 -4.37 -4.79 9.10
N GLU A 17 -3.96 -3.96 8.16
CA GLU A 17 -2.58 -3.78 7.71
C GLU A 17 -2.27 -2.27 7.64
N ILE A 18 -1.01 -1.95 7.92
CA ILE A 18 -0.44 -0.63 7.76
C ILE A 18 0.90 -0.80 7.08
N GLU A 19 1.11 -0.08 5.97
CA GLU A 19 2.33 -0.15 5.18
C GLU A 19 2.96 1.23 5.02
N LEU A 20 4.28 1.32 5.21
CA LEU A 20 5.10 2.48 4.89
C LEU A 20 5.95 2.17 3.66
N ASN A 21 5.80 3.00 2.63
CA ASN A 21 6.56 2.90 1.39
C ASN A 21 7.44 4.14 1.21
N ASP A 22 8.76 3.96 1.32
CA ASP A 22 9.75 5.01 1.10
C ASP A 22 10.46 4.83 -0.26
N THR A 23 10.29 5.83 -1.12
CA THR A 23 10.94 5.91 -2.42
C THR A 23 11.91 7.08 -2.45
N TYR A 24 13.20 6.76 -2.44
CA TYR A 24 14.26 7.71 -2.77
C TYR A 24 14.59 7.66 -4.27
N TRP A 25 14.54 8.82 -4.92
CA TRP A 25 14.83 8.99 -6.33
C TRP A 25 16.30 9.39 -6.51
N PHE A 26 17.15 8.52 -7.06
CA PHE A 26 18.58 8.82 -7.21
C PHE A 26 18.88 9.88 -8.29
N ASN A 27 18.13 9.87 -9.40
CA ASN A 27 18.35 10.72 -10.57
C ASN A 27 17.02 11.00 -11.31
N GLY A 28 17.10 11.70 -12.44
CA GLY A 28 15.93 12.08 -13.25
C GLY A 28 15.24 13.34 -12.74
N ALA A 29 14.04 13.63 -13.25
CA ALA A 29 13.30 14.84 -12.90
C ALA A 29 13.06 14.98 -11.38
N ARG A 30 12.89 13.86 -10.66
CA ARG A 30 12.71 13.80 -9.19
C ARG A 30 14.00 13.54 -8.42
N GLY A 31 15.17 13.66 -9.07
CA GLY A 31 16.45 13.30 -8.48
C GLY A 31 16.68 13.98 -7.12
N ARG A 32 17.16 13.18 -6.15
CA ARG A 32 17.41 13.53 -4.75
C ARG A 32 16.16 13.81 -3.90
N LEU A 33 14.96 13.60 -4.44
CA LEU A 33 13.73 13.70 -3.67
C LEU A 33 13.41 12.37 -2.98
N ASN A 34 12.77 12.48 -1.82
CA ASN A 34 12.19 11.36 -1.10
C ASN A 34 10.66 11.43 -1.20
N GLN A 35 10.02 10.28 -1.29
CA GLN A 35 8.57 10.14 -1.28
C GLN A 35 8.18 9.00 -0.34
N LEU A 36 7.65 9.37 0.82
CA LEU A 36 7.09 8.48 1.82
C LEU A 36 5.56 8.45 1.72
N PHE A 37 5.01 7.24 1.61
CA PHE A 37 3.59 6.96 1.71
C PHE A 37 3.28 6.11 2.93
N LEU A 38 2.09 6.35 3.50
CA LEU A 38 1.43 5.49 4.46
C LEU A 38 0.19 4.92 3.81
N THR A 39 0.09 3.60 3.80
CA THR A 39 -1.11 2.87 3.41
C THR A 39 -1.74 2.31 4.66
N SER A 40 -3.04 2.52 4.82
CA SER A 40 -3.84 1.83 5.82
C SER A 40 -4.83 0.96 5.08
N ASP A 41 -4.78 -0.34 5.33
CA ASP A 41 -5.52 -1.33 4.57
C ASP A 41 -6.10 -2.43 5.46
N ALA A 42 -7.01 -3.19 4.87
CA ALA A 42 -7.65 -4.31 5.50
C ALA A 42 -7.72 -5.46 4.51
N ILE A 43 -7.26 -6.61 4.96
CA ILE A 43 -7.39 -7.88 4.24
C ILE A 43 -8.65 -8.56 4.73
N ILE A 44 -9.53 -8.93 3.80
CA ILE A 44 -10.76 -9.67 4.06
C ILE A 44 -10.63 -11.07 3.43
N GLY A 45 -10.62 -12.10 4.27
CA GLY A 45 -10.36 -13.49 3.88
C GLY A 45 -9.21 -14.10 4.70
N PRO A 46 -8.70 -15.28 4.31
CA PRO A 46 -8.95 -15.99 3.06
C PRO A 46 -10.25 -16.82 3.06
N TYR A 47 -11.07 -16.66 2.02
CA TYR A 47 -12.27 -17.46 1.77
C TYR A 47 -11.96 -18.64 0.83
N PRO A 48 -12.49 -19.85 1.10
CA PRO A 48 -12.35 -20.98 0.19
C PRO A 48 -13.10 -20.72 -1.14
N ILE A 49 -12.48 -21.07 -2.26
CA ILE A 49 -13.13 -21.00 -3.57
C ILE A 49 -13.86 -22.34 -3.81
N PRO A 50 -15.22 -22.34 -3.93
CA PRO A 50 -16.00 -23.57 -4.11
C PRO A 50 -15.51 -24.40 -5.30
N GLY A 51 -15.35 -25.71 -5.10
CA GLY A 51 -14.89 -26.63 -6.14
C GLY A 51 -13.37 -26.66 -6.36
N THR A 52 -12.58 -25.96 -5.54
CA THR A 52 -11.10 -25.96 -5.64
C THR A 52 -10.44 -26.12 -4.27
N ARG A 53 -9.12 -26.33 -4.24
CA ARG A 53 -8.30 -26.24 -3.01
C ARG A 53 -7.82 -24.81 -2.71
N ALA A 54 -8.10 -23.87 -3.62
CA ALA A 54 -7.61 -22.51 -3.54
C ALA A 54 -8.43 -21.68 -2.55
N LYS A 55 -7.79 -20.64 -2.02
CA LYS A 55 -8.44 -19.60 -1.22
C LYS A 55 -8.17 -18.23 -1.81
N ALA A 56 -9.07 -17.28 -1.58
CA ALA A 56 -8.93 -15.90 -2.02
C ALA A 56 -9.07 -14.94 -0.85
N SER A 57 -8.24 -13.90 -0.81
CA SER A 57 -8.43 -12.73 0.05
C SER A 57 -8.59 -11.49 -0.81
N LEU A 58 -9.44 -10.57 -0.37
CA LEU A 58 -9.58 -9.23 -0.92
C LEU A 58 -8.81 -8.24 -0.04
N LEU A 59 -8.28 -7.20 -0.66
CA LEU A 59 -7.56 -6.14 0.00
C LEU A 59 -8.19 -4.81 -0.40
N VAL A 60 -8.47 -3.97 0.59
CA VAL A 60 -8.90 -2.60 0.38
C VAL A 60 -8.02 -1.70 1.23
N GLY A 61 -7.42 -0.70 0.61
CA GLY A 61 -6.48 0.20 1.26
C GLY A 61 -6.69 1.64 0.84
N TYR A 62 -6.31 2.55 1.73
CA TYR A 62 -6.19 3.97 1.44
C TYR A 62 -4.74 4.38 1.66
N GLN A 63 -4.11 4.85 0.59
CA GLN A 63 -2.74 5.32 0.61
C GLN A 63 -2.73 6.85 0.66
N THR A 64 -1.94 7.41 1.57
CA THR A 64 -1.73 8.85 1.73
C THR A 64 -0.25 9.17 1.71
N ALA A 65 0.11 10.33 1.14
CA ALA A 65 1.47 10.83 1.19
C ALA A 65 1.75 11.50 2.53
N LEU A 66 2.76 11.01 3.24
CA LEU A 66 3.27 11.64 4.46
C LEU A 66 4.33 12.70 4.16
N THR A 67 4.90 12.67 2.96
CA THR A 67 5.81 13.73 2.51
C THR A 67 5.02 15.03 2.36
N PRO A 68 5.51 16.18 2.86
CA PRO A 68 4.78 17.44 2.81
C PRO A 68 4.24 17.74 1.41
N HIS A 69 2.98 18.17 1.36
CA HIS A 69 2.35 18.71 0.16
C HIS A 69 3.26 19.82 -0.43
N PRO A 70 3.45 19.88 -1.76
CA PRO A 70 4.76 20.17 -2.34
C PRO A 70 5.30 21.56 -1.96
N ALA A 71 6.42 21.56 -1.23
CA ALA A 71 7.37 22.67 -1.24
C ALA A 71 8.18 22.73 -2.56
N ILE A 72 8.08 21.69 -3.41
CA ILE A 72 8.80 21.55 -4.68
C ILE A 72 7.79 21.20 -5.80
N LEU A 73 7.46 22.20 -6.62
CA LEU A 73 6.44 22.11 -7.67
C LEU A 73 6.96 21.53 -8.99
N ASN A 74 8.28 21.42 -9.17
CA ASN A 74 8.90 20.92 -10.40
C ASN A 74 9.98 19.88 -10.13
N PRO A 75 9.67 18.58 -10.30
CA PRO A 75 8.34 17.97 -10.46
C PRO A 75 7.63 17.78 -9.12
N ILE A 76 6.30 17.94 -9.13
CA ILE A 76 5.41 17.78 -7.97
C ILE A 76 5.72 16.48 -7.23
N THR A 77 6.27 16.56 -6.01
CA THR A 77 6.54 15.41 -5.14
C THR A 77 5.83 15.66 -3.82
N PRO A 78 4.95 14.76 -3.37
CA PRO A 78 4.65 13.40 -3.87
C PRO A 78 3.89 13.35 -5.21
N MET A 79 3.99 12.25 -5.96
CA MET A 79 3.28 12.05 -7.24
C MET A 79 1.76 12.17 -7.15
N TYR A 80 1.19 11.84 -5.99
CA TYR A 80 -0.22 11.97 -5.65
C TYR A 80 -0.35 12.21 -4.15
N ASN A 81 -1.40 12.90 -3.73
CA ASN A 81 -1.67 13.17 -2.30
C ASN A 81 -2.26 11.93 -1.62
N HIS A 82 -3.22 11.28 -2.29
CA HIS A 82 -3.90 10.09 -1.79
C HIS A 82 -4.40 9.22 -2.95
N SER A 83 -4.62 7.94 -2.69
CA SER A 83 -5.18 6.99 -3.65
C SER A 83 -5.90 5.84 -2.93
N TRP A 84 -6.98 5.34 -3.55
CA TRP A 84 -7.61 4.09 -3.14
C TRP A 84 -6.89 2.91 -3.79
N LEU A 85 -6.59 1.88 -3.00
CA LEU A 85 -5.97 0.65 -3.45
C LEU A 85 -6.95 -0.51 -3.29
N PHE A 86 -7.04 -1.34 -4.33
CA PHE A 86 -7.83 -2.56 -4.33
C PHE A 86 -6.96 -3.71 -4.83
N GLY A 87 -7.01 -4.84 -4.15
CA GLY A 87 -6.20 -6.01 -4.48
C GLY A 87 -6.91 -7.32 -4.19
N ALA A 88 -6.40 -8.39 -4.78
CA ALA A 88 -6.81 -9.76 -4.48
C ALA A 88 -5.57 -10.65 -4.38
N ARG A 89 -5.53 -11.54 -3.39
CA ARG A 89 -4.49 -12.56 -3.22
C ARG A 89 -5.11 -13.94 -3.38
N LEU A 90 -4.49 -14.80 -4.18
CA LEU A 90 -4.87 -16.21 -4.36
C LEU A 90 -3.84 -17.11 -3.68
N PHE A 91 -4.33 -18.10 -2.93
CA PHE A 91 -3.55 -19.12 -2.25
C PHE A 91 -3.89 -20.48 -2.88
N PHE A 92 -2.88 -21.29 -3.22
CA PHE A 92 -3.01 -22.58 -3.90
C PHE A 92 -2.51 -23.75 -3.05
#